data_AF-A0A7K0XJA1-F1
#
_entry.id   AF-A0A7K0XJA1-F1
#
_cell.length_a   1.000
_cell.length_b   1.000
_cell.length_c   1.000
_cell.angle_alpha   90.00
_cell.angle_beta   90.00
_cell.angle_gamma   90.00
#
_symmetry.space_group_name_H-M   'P 1'
#
loop_
_entity.id
_entity.type
_entity.pdbx_description
1 polymer ?
#
loop_
_entity_poly.entity_id
_entity_poly.type
_entity_poly.pdbx_seq_one_letter_code
_entity_poly.pdbx_strand_id
1 'polypeptide(L)'
;MTPGRISLLPKALLSVPVFFLTLLWAVIVQFGEGSAAGDGVGGIATRLSLLVFLQVLMFTFPYITWRVICPRVPAESWTWLLVVSVVLGAVVRGVALGALLFLIGLTDSPELVFRIAASVSHQAVVIVVLWFLVSQVRGLHARRRQLVADRDQLLDLQQAAQRDLELLDDRAADEIRQSILESLGGLQASNSSVLRERLRQTIDNVVRPLSHQLASQPPVWTPPPRPIETMGVDWPLAAREGLDPARIHPVIVPLLLIWFGLPIHLSRYGPPVAARYVATLIVVIPAFWLVRRAGIRLTAHRGLGAKAMAFVMAVLVGGAVLGLATLPYMQDQPIPL
;
A
#
# COMPACT_ATOMS: atom_id res chain seq x y z
N MET A 1 24.29 0.93 -0.28
CA MET A 1 22.83 0.80 -0.26
C MET A 1 22.29 1.23 -1.61
N THR A 2 21.99 0.29 -2.50
CA THR A 2 21.37 0.58 -3.79
C THR A 2 19.92 1.03 -3.55
N PRO A 3 19.42 2.03 -4.31
CA PRO A 3 18.04 2.50 -4.17
C PRO A 3 17.10 1.32 -4.31
N GLY A 4 16.40 1.01 -3.22
CA GLY A 4 15.57 -0.17 -3.09
C GLY A 4 14.53 -0.22 -4.20
N ARG A 5 14.77 -1.08 -5.19
CA ARG A 5 13.69 -1.54 -6.07
C ARG A 5 12.57 -2.02 -5.17
N ILE A 6 11.36 -1.53 -5.45
CA ILE A 6 10.13 -1.96 -4.79
C ILE A 6 9.97 -3.45 -5.15
N SER A 7 10.59 -4.34 -4.38
CA SER A 7 10.39 -5.77 -4.55
C SER A 7 8.99 -6.05 -4.01
N LEU A 8 8.10 -6.43 -4.93
CA LEU A 8 6.76 -6.83 -4.55
C LEU A 8 6.86 -8.05 -3.65
N LEU A 9 6.47 -7.88 -2.39
CA LEU A 9 6.66 -8.93 -1.39
C LEU A 9 5.75 -10.11 -1.74
N PRO A 10 6.28 -11.33 -1.97
CA PRO A 10 5.47 -12.51 -2.28
C PRO A 10 4.44 -12.83 -1.17
N LYS A 11 4.82 -12.54 0.07
CA LYS A 11 3.93 -12.62 1.25
C LYS A 11 2.74 -11.64 1.20
N ALA A 12 2.78 -10.60 0.37
CA ALA A 12 1.66 -9.68 0.18
C ALA A 12 0.63 -10.26 -0.79
N LEU A 13 1.09 -10.93 -1.86
CA LEU A 13 0.21 -11.58 -2.85
C LEU A 13 -0.63 -12.68 -2.21
N LEU A 14 0.02 -13.56 -1.44
CA LEU A 14 -0.62 -14.69 -0.76
C LEU A 14 -1.26 -14.31 0.58
N SER A 15 -1.54 -13.03 0.79
CA SER A 15 -2.15 -12.59 2.04
C SER A 15 -3.65 -12.84 2.05
N VAL A 16 -4.15 -13.27 3.21
CA VAL A 16 -5.59 -13.50 3.46
C VAL A 16 -6.49 -12.34 2.98
N PRO A 17 -6.11 -11.06 3.17
CA PRO A 17 -6.94 -9.96 2.70
C PRO A 17 -7.03 -9.83 1.19
N VAL A 18 -5.94 -10.11 0.45
CA VAL A 18 -5.97 -10.10 -1.02
C VAL A 18 -6.92 -11.21 -1.51
N PHE A 19 -6.89 -12.38 -0.88
CA PHE A 19 -7.84 -13.46 -1.18
C PHE A 19 -9.31 -13.05 -0.95
N PHE A 20 -9.65 -12.50 0.22
CA PHE A 20 -11.04 -12.13 0.50
C PHE A 20 -11.54 -10.93 -0.31
N LEU A 21 -10.70 -9.92 -0.57
CA LEU A 21 -11.08 -8.78 -1.40
C LEU A 21 -11.29 -9.18 -2.87
N THR A 22 -10.48 -10.10 -3.38
CA THR A 22 -10.64 -10.63 -4.75
C THR A 22 -11.85 -11.55 -4.86
N LEU A 23 -12.14 -12.34 -3.82
CA LEU A 23 -13.37 -13.12 -3.72
C LEU A 23 -14.61 -12.21 -3.68
N LEU A 24 -14.59 -11.15 -2.87
CA LEU A 24 -15.67 -10.16 -2.80
C LEU A 24 -15.90 -9.50 -4.16
N TRP A 25 -14.82 -9.14 -4.85
CA TRP A 25 -14.92 -8.61 -6.22
C TRP A 25 -15.55 -9.62 -7.18
N ALA A 26 -15.13 -10.90 -7.14
CA ALA A 26 -15.71 -11.95 -7.95
C ALA A 26 -17.23 -12.12 -7.70
N VAL A 27 -17.66 -12.03 -6.44
CA VAL A 27 -19.07 -12.04 -6.07
C VAL A 27 -19.79 -10.85 -6.68
N ILE A 28 -19.28 -9.63 -6.52
CA ILE A 28 -19.91 -8.41 -7.09
C ILE A 28 -20.10 -8.53 -8.60
N VAL A 29 -19.06 -8.97 -9.33
CA VAL A 29 -19.12 -9.13 -10.78
C VAL A 29 -20.14 -10.20 -11.19
N GLN A 30 -20.12 -11.37 -10.54
CA GLN A 30 -21.02 -12.47 -10.89
C GLN A 30 -22.50 -12.14 -10.60
N PHE A 31 -22.79 -11.44 -9.50
CA PHE A 31 -24.16 -11.02 -9.18
C PHE A 31 -24.63 -9.87 -10.07
N GLY A 32 -23.72 -9.00 -10.52
CA GLY A 32 -24.01 -7.99 -11.54
C GLY A 32 -24.54 -8.63 -12.83
N GLU A 33 -23.86 -9.67 -13.32
CA GLU A 33 -24.28 -10.42 -14.52
C GLU A 33 -25.50 -11.32 -14.28
N GLY A 34 -25.61 -11.91 -13.07
CA GLY A 34 -26.59 -12.94 -12.75
C GLY A 34 -27.96 -12.45 -12.29
N SER A 35 -28.12 -11.15 -12.00
CA SER A 35 -29.38 -10.56 -11.48
C SER A 35 -30.57 -10.62 -12.45
N ALA A 36 -30.33 -10.91 -13.73
CA ALA A 36 -31.39 -11.14 -14.72
C ALA A 36 -31.93 -12.57 -14.73
N ALA A 37 -31.18 -13.55 -14.19
CA ALA A 37 -31.61 -14.93 -14.11
C ALA A 37 -32.29 -15.14 -12.75
N GLY A 38 -33.62 -15.24 -12.75
CA GLY A 38 -34.49 -15.42 -11.58
C GLY A 38 -34.32 -16.76 -10.87
N ASP A 39 -33.10 -17.12 -10.52
CA ASP A 39 -32.77 -18.38 -9.87
C ASP A 39 -33.18 -18.33 -8.39
N GLY A 40 -33.89 -19.37 -7.93
CA GLY A 40 -34.24 -19.55 -6.52
C GLY A 40 -33.00 -19.66 -5.61
N VAL A 41 -33.22 -19.68 -4.29
CA VAL A 41 -32.15 -19.68 -3.26
C VAL A 41 -31.09 -20.77 -3.49
N GLY A 42 -31.47 -21.93 -4.05
CA GLY A 42 -30.55 -23.01 -4.40
C GLY A 42 -29.53 -22.63 -5.49
N GLY A 43 -29.93 -21.86 -6.50
CA GLY A 43 -29.02 -21.38 -7.56
C GLY A 43 -28.02 -20.34 -7.07
N ILE A 44 -28.41 -19.53 -6.08
CA ILE A 44 -27.51 -18.56 -5.45
C ILE A 44 -26.41 -19.30 -4.65
N ALA A 45 -26.80 -20.32 -3.87
CA ALA A 45 -25.85 -21.10 -3.06
C ALA A 45 -24.83 -21.86 -3.94
N THR A 46 -25.28 -22.48 -5.03
CA THR A 46 -24.39 -23.18 -5.96
C THR A 46 -23.42 -22.21 -6.64
N ARG A 47 -23.89 -21.04 -7.11
CA ARG A 47 -23.02 -19.99 -7.68
C ARG A 47 -21.97 -19.51 -6.68
N LEU A 48 -22.34 -19.26 -5.43
CA LEU A 48 -21.39 -18.85 -4.39
C LEU A 48 -20.33 -19.92 -4.10
N SER A 49 -20.74 -21.19 -3.98
CA SER A 49 -19.81 -22.31 -3.75
C SER A 49 -18.83 -22.47 -4.92
N LEU A 50 -19.32 -22.32 -6.15
CA LEU A 50 -18.51 -22.36 -7.37
C LEU A 50 -17.48 -21.23 -7.40
N LEU A 51 -17.88 -20.00 -7.04
CA LEU A 51 -16.96 -18.85 -6.98
C LEU A 51 -15.85 -19.07 -5.95
N VAL A 52 -16.17 -19.59 -4.77
CA VAL A 52 -15.17 -19.90 -3.73
C VAL A 52 -14.20 -20.96 -4.24
N PHE A 53 -14.70 -22.06 -4.82
CA PHE A 53 -13.88 -23.13 -5.38
C PHE A 53 -12.93 -22.60 -6.46
N LEU A 54 -13.45 -21.83 -7.40
CA LEU A 54 -12.67 -21.22 -8.48
C LEU A 54 -11.64 -20.21 -7.98
N GLN A 55 -11.96 -19.48 -6.90
CA GLN A 55 -11.02 -18.55 -6.28
C GLN A 55 -9.86 -19.30 -5.62
N VAL A 56 -10.14 -20.40 -4.91
CA VAL A 56 -9.11 -21.28 -4.34
C VAL A 56 -8.23 -21.84 -5.45
N LEU A 57 -8.82 -22.38 -6.52
CA LEU A 57 -8.10 -22.88 -7.69
C LEU A 57 -7.20 -21.82 -8.33
N MET A 58 -7.65 -20.57 -8.40
CA MET A 58 -6.84 -19.48 -8.93
C MET A 58 -5.62 -19.19 -8.05
N PHE A 59 -5.78 -19.22 -6.72
CA PHE A 59 -4.70 -18.93 -5.76
C PHE A 59 -3.72 -20.10 -5.57
N THR A 60 -4.09 -21.32 -5.93
CA THR A 60 -3.13 -22.45 -5.90
C THR A 60 -1.97 -22.24 -6.85
N PHE A 61 -2.16 -21.56 -7.99
CA PHE A 61 -1.08 -21.28 -8.96
C PHE A 61 0.05 -20.41 -8.37
N PRO A 62 -0.20 -19.17 -7.91
CA PRO A 62 0.84 -18.35 -7.30
C PRO A 62 1.39 -18.99 -6.02
N TYR A 63 0.59 -19.78 -5.29
CA TYR A 63 1.07 -20.52 -4.12
C TYR A 63 2.11 -21.59 -4.50
N ILE A 64 1.82 -22.40 -5.51
CA ILE A 64 2.73 -23.44 -6.02
C ILE A 64 3.98 -22.78 -6.63
N THR A 65 3.82 -21.73 -7.43
CA THR A 65 4.96 -20.98 -8.00
C THR A 65 5.86 -20.44 -6.88
N TRP A 66 5.29 -19.87 -5.83
CA TRP A 66 6.04 -19.39 -4.68
C TRP A 66 6.76 -20.50 -3.92
N ARG A 67 6.10 -21.64 -3.67
CA ARG A 67 6.67 -22.74 -2.88
C ARG A 67 7.69 -23.58 -3.63
N VAL A 68 7.50 -23.77 -4.94
CA VAL A 68 8.24 -24.76 -5.74
C VAL A 68 9.22 -24.09 -6.71
N ILE A 69 8.83 -22.98 -7.34
CA ILE A 69 9.63 -22.36 -8.42
C ILE A 69 10.53 -21.26 -7.85
N CYS A 70 9.99 -20.32 -7.05
CA CYS A 70 10.76 -19.19 -6.53
C CYS A 70 12.05 -19.58 -5.76
N PRO A 71 12.10 -20.66 -4.95
CA PRO A 71 13.33 -21.06 -4.28
C PRO A 71 14.47 -21.49 -5.21
N ARG A 72 14.15 -21.81 -6.48
CA ARG A 72 15.10 -22.31 -7.49
C ARG A 72 15.58 -21.22 -8.47
N VAL A 73 15.05 -20.01 -8.37
CA VAL A 73 15.28 -18.92 -9.33
C VAL A 73 15.82 -17.69 -8.60
N PRO A 74 16.73 -16.89 -9.21
CA PRO A 74 17.19 -15.63 -8.64
C PRO A 74 16.05 -14.69 -8.24
N ALA A 75 16.24 -13.96 -7.14
CA ALA A 75 15.24 -13.09 -6.53
C ALA A 75 14.72 -11.99 -7.47
N GLU A 76 15.52 -11.57 -8.45
CA GLU A 76 15.16 -10.55 -9.42
C GLU A 76 13.98 -10.97 -10.32
N SER A 77 13.82 -12.27 -10.57
CA SER A 77 12.77 -12.81 -11.45
C SER A 77 11.48 -13.18 -10.71
N TRP A 78 11.47 -13.13 -9.38
CA TRP A 78 10.32 -13.57 -8.58
C TRP A 78 9.05 -12.80 -8.92
N THR A 79 9.16 -11.48 -9.08
CA THR A 79 8.01 -10.63 -9.39
C THR A 79 7.35 -11.05 -10.70
N TRP A 80 8.15 -11.22 -11.76
CA TRP A 80 7.64 -11.61 -13.08
C TRP A 80 7.05 -13.02 -13.06
N LEU A 81 7.69 -13.97 -12.39
CA LEU A 81 7.16 -15.33 -12.23
C LEU A 81 5.80 -15.33 -11.51
N LEU A 82 5.65 -14.52 -10.46
CA LEU A 82 4.38 -14.41 -9.74
C LEU A 82 3.30 -13.75 -10.60
N VAL A 83 3.61 -12.69 -11.35
CA VAL A 83 2.67 -12.08 -12.31
C VAL A 83 2.20 -13.11 -13.33
N VAL A 84 3.13 -13.86 -13.94
CA VAL A 84 2.81 -14.91 -14.91
C VAL A 84 1.94 -15.99 -14.27
N SER A 85 2.24 -16.40 -13.03
CA SER A 85 1.43 -17.40 -12.31
C SER A 85 0.00 -16.91 -12.01
N VAL A 86 -0.19 -15.62 -11.73
CA VAL A 86 -1.51 -15.02 -11.51
C VAL A 86 -2.30 -15.01 -12.81
N VAL A 87 -1.67 -14.64 -13.93
CA VAL A 87 -2.30 -14.68 -15.26
C VAL A 87 -2.68 -16.11 -15.64
N LEU A 88 -1.77 -17.08 -15.43
CA LEU A 88 -2.04 -18.50 -15.69
C LEU A 88 -3.20 -19.02 -14.84
N GLY A 89 -3.22 -18.68 -13.55
CA GLY A 89 -4.33 -19.02 -12.65
C GLY A 89 -5.65 -18.39 -13.09
N ALA A 90 -5.63 -17.15 -13.62
CA ALA A 90 -6.81 -16.50 -14.17
C ALA A 90 -7.35 -17.20 -15.43
N VAL A 91 -6.46 -17.66 -16.32
CA VAL A 91 -6.84 -18.45 -17.50
C VAL A 91 -7.50 -19.76 -17.10
N VAL A 92 -6.86 -20.53 -16.20
CA VAL A 92 -7.38 -21.81 -15.72
C VAL A 92 -8.73 -21.63 -15.03
N ARG A 93 -8.87 -20.57 -14.23
CA ARG A 93 -10.16 -20.19 -13.64
C ARG A 93 -11.22 -19.93 -14.70
N GLY A 94 -10.90 -19.19 -15.78
CA GLY A 94 -11.85 -18.88 -16.85
C GLY A 94 -12.33 -20.13 -17.59
N VAL A 95 -11.40 -21.06 -17.88
CA VAL A 95 -11.72 -22.37 -18.46
C VAL A 95 -12.61 -23.19 -17.52
N ALA A 96 -12.23 -23.30 -16.26
CA ALA A 96 -12.98 -24.06 -15.26
C ALA A 96 -14.38 -23.49 -15.04
N LEU A 97 -14.53 -22.16 -15.00
CA LEU A 97 -15.83 -21.50 -14.91
C LEU A 97 -16.72 -21.85 -16.11
N GLY A 98 -16.18 -21.77 -17.33
CA GLY A 98 -16.94 -22.12 -18.54
C GLY A 98 -17.36 -23.58 -18.59
N ALA A 99 -16.44 -24.50 -18.28
CA ALA A 99 -16.72 -25.93 -18.23
C ALA A 99 -17.76 -26.28 -17.15
N LEU A 100 -17.64 -25.71 -15.94
CA LEU A 100 -18.56 -26.00 -14.84
C LEU A 100 -19.96 -25.43 -15.09
N LEU A 101 -20.08 -24.23 -15.65
CA LEU A 101 -21.39 -23.67 -16.01
C LEU A 101 -22.10 -24.49 -17.09
N PHE A 102 -21.35 -24.97 -18.09
CA PHE A 102 -21.87 -25.88 -19.10
C PHE A 102 -22.29 -27.23 -18.52
N LEU A 103 -21.45 -27.85 -17.68
CA LEU A 103 -21.74 -29.13 -17.03
C LEU A 103 -22.97 -29.09 -16.11
N ILE A 104 -23.21 -27.96 -15.44
CA ILE A 104 -24.38 -27.74 -14.58
C ILE A 104 -25.65 -27.44 -15.42
N GLY A 105 -25.51 -27.20 -16.73
CA GLY A 105 -26.62 -26.86 -17.62
C GLY A 105 -27.12 -25.42 -17.45
N LEU A 106 -26.30 -24.52 -16.93
CA LEU A 106 -26.64 -23.09 -16.76
C LEU A 106 -26.47 -22.30 -18.07
N THR A 107 -25.71 -22.82 -19.02
CA THR A 107 -25.46 -22.17 -20.32
C THR A 107 -25.40 -23.21 -21.43
N ASP A 108 -26.04 -22.91 -22.56
CA ASP A 108 -26.10 -23.79 -23.75
C ASP A 108 -24.73 -23.94 -24.44
N SER A 109 -23.83 -22.98 -24.26
CA SER A 109 -22.47 -23.01 -24.79
C SER A 109 -21.43 -22.56 -23.75
N PRO A 110 -20.21 -23.11 -23.79
CA PRO A 110 -19.19 -22.80 -22.78
C PRO A 110 -18.51 -21.43 -22.97
N GLU A 111 -18.63 -20.78 -24.15
CA GLU A 111 -18.01 -19.48 -24.50
C GLU A 111 -16.59 -19.27 -23.93
N LEU A 112 -15.71 -20.26 -24.09
CA LEU A 112 -14.43 -20.32 -23.38
C LEU A 112 -13.56 -19.07 -23.62
N VAL A 113 -13.49 -18.58 -24.86
CA VAL A 113 -12.66 -17.42 -25.22
C VAL A 113 -13.08 -16.17 -24.44
N PHE A 114 -14.39 -15.89 -24.40
CA PHE A 114 -14.95 -14.77 -23.65
C PHE A 114 -14.67 -14.91 -22.16
N ARG A 115 -14.91 -16.10 -21.58
CA ARG A 115 -14.72 -16.33 -20.14
C ARG A 115 -13.26 -16.27 -19.70
N ILE A 116 -12.33 -16.75 -20.53
CA ILE A 116 -10.89 -16.61 -20.28
C ILE A 116 -10.51 -15.13 -20.34
N ALA A 117 -10.91 -14.41 -21.38
CA ALA A 117 -10.60 -12.99 -21.53
C ALA A 117 -11.16 -12.17 -20.36
N ALA A 118 -12.42 -12.38 -19.98
CA ALA A 118 -13.04 -11.74 -18.82
C ALA A 118 -12.30 -12.10 -17.52
N SER A 119 -12.04 -13.37 -17.27
CA SER A 119 -11.34 -13.82 -16.06
C SER A 119 -9.94 -13.19 -15.93
N VAL A 120 -9.15 -13.18 -17.00
CA VAL A 120 -7.82 -12.54 -17.02
C VAL A 120 -7.95 -11.04 -16.80
N SER A 121 -8.81 -10.36 -17.56
CA SER A 121 -8.96 -8.90 -17.50
C SER A 121 -9.45 -8.42 -16.13
N HIS A 122 -10.41 -9.11 -15.52
CA HIS A 122 -10.95 -8.72 -14.22
C HIS A 122 -10.04 -9.18 -13.08
N GLN A 123 -9.71 -10.47 -13.01
CA GLN A 123 -9.15 -11.06 -11.79
C GLN A 123 -7.64 -10.91 -11.72
N ALA A 124 -6.91 -11.05 -12.82
CA ALA A 124 -5.47 -10.84 -12.81
C ALA A 124 -5.14 -9.39 -12.44
N VAL A 125 -5.85 -8.42 -13.03
CA VAL A 125 -5.66 -7.00 -12.73
C VAL A 125 -6.00 -6.68 -11.28
N VAL A 126 -7.16 -7.13 -10.77
CA VAL A 126 -7.55 -6.86 -9.39
C VAL A 126 -6.55 -7.47 -8.40
N ILE A 127 -6.08 -8.70 -8.64
CA ILE A 127 -5.04 -9.31 -7.80
C ILE A 127 -3.74 -8.50 -7.85
N VAL A 128 -3.27 -8.10 -9.04
CA VAL A 128 -2.01 -7.34 -9.19
C VAL A 128 -2.13 -5.97 -8.49
N VAL A 129 -3.25 -5.28 -8.65
CA VAL A 129 -3.51 -3.98 -7.99
C VAL A 129 -3.55 -4.15 -6.47
N LEU A 130 -4.26 -5.15 -5.96
CA LEU A 130 -4.32 -5.42 -4.51
C LEU A 130 -2.98 -5.88 -3.96
N TRP A 131 -2.24 -6.70 -4.70
CA TRP A 131 -0.89 -7.11 -4.34
C TRP A 131 0.04 -5.90 -4.22
N PHE A 132 0.04 -5.03 -5.22
CA PHE A 132 0.79 -3.78 -5.19
C PHE A 132 0.37 -2.92 -3.99
N LEU A 133 -0.93 -2.72 -3.78
CA LEU A 133 -1.46 -1.91 -2.70
C LEU A 133 -1.03 -2.43 -1.32
N VAL A 134 -1.22 -3.74 -1.07
CA VAL A 134 -0.82 -4.37 0.20
C VAL A 134 0.70 -4.32 0.38
N SER A 135 1.48 -4.47 -0.70
CA SER A 135 2.93 -4.34 -0.66
C SER A 135 3.36 -2.91 -0.31
N GLN A 136 2.72 -1.89 -0.88
CA GLN A 136 2.98 -0.48 -0.57
C GLN A 136 2.60 -0.11 0.85
N VAL A 137 1.42 -0.54 1.31
CA VAL A 137 0.94 -0.28 2.68
C VAL A 137 1.90 -0.90 3.70
N ARG A 138 2.33 -2.14 3.48
CA ARG A 138 3.36 -2.78 4.32
C ARG A 138 4.69 -2.04 4.27
N GLY A 139 5.13 -1.61 3.09
CA GLY A 139 6.36 -0.84 2.93
C GLY A 139 6.32 0.52 3.64
N LEU A 140 5.21 1.25 3.53
CA LEU A 140 4.99 2.53 4.20
C LEU A 140 4.95 2.38 5.72
N HIS A 141 4.24 1.37 6.24
CA HIS A 141 4.23 1.10 7.68
C HIS A 141 5.62 0.73 8.21
N ALA A 142 6.39 -0.07 7.46
CA ALA A 142 7.77 -0.39 7.82
C ALA A 142 8.63 0.88 7.90
N ARG A 143 8.56 1.76 6.88
CA ARG A 143 9.28 3.04 6.87
C ARG A 143 8.84 3.97 7.99
N ARG A 144 7.53 4.09 8.25
CA ARG A 144 7.00 4.93 9.32
C ARG A 144 7.52 4.48 10.69
N ARG A 145 7.58 3.17 10.96
CA ARG A 145 8.17 2.68 12.20
C ARG A 145 9.66 2.87 12.27
N GLN A 146 10.37 2.70 11.15
CA GLN A 146 11.78 3.04 11.10
C GLN A 146 12.01 4.49 11.50
N LEU A 147 11.22 5.42 10.97
CA LEU A 147 11.30 6.83 11.34
C LEU A 147 10.95 7.10 12.82
N VAL A 148 9.96 6.39 13.38
CA VAL A 148 9.63 6.51 14.81
C VAL A 148 10.75 5.96 15.68
N ALA A 149 11.29 4.78 15.35
CA ALA A 149 12.39 4.18 16.08
C ALA A 149 13.67 5.04 15.99
N ASP A 150 13.98 5.58 14.82
CA ASP A 150 15.13 6.46 14.63
C ASP A 150 14.92 7.79 15.40
N ARG A 151 13.68 8.29 15.49
CA ARG A 151 13.34 9.44 16.35
C ARG A 151 13.55 9.13 17.83
N ASP A 152 13.01 8.02 18.32
CA ASP A 152 13.12 7.63 19.74
C ASP A 152 14.61 7.44 20.11
N GLN A 153 15.37 6.83 19.20
CA GLN A 153 16.82 6.69 19.33
C GLN A 153 17.55 8.04 19.40
N LEU A 154 17.16 9.02 18.58
CA LEU A 154 17.75 10.36 18.63
C LEU A 154 17.43 11.09 19.95
N LEU A 155 16.24 10.87 20.50
CA LEU A 155 15.86 11.41 21.80
C LEU A 155 16.70 10.79 22.93
N ASP A 156 16.92 9.48 22.91
CA ASP A 156 17.78 8.80 23.88
C ASP A 156 19.22 9.29 23.81
N LEU A 157 19.76 9.47 22.59
CA LEU A 157 21.11 10.04 22.38
C LEU A 157 21.21 11.49 22.87
N GLN A 158 20.18 12.29 22.63
CA GLN A 158 20.13 13.67 23.13
C GLN A 158 20.15 13.69 24.67
N GLN A 159 19.36 12.83 25.31
CA GLN A 159 19.33 12.73 26.77
C GLN A 159 20.65 12.23 27.35
N ALA A 160 21.29 11.25 26.71
CA ALA A 160 22.61 10.77 27.12
C ALA A 160 23.66 11.87 27.00
N ALA A 161 23.69 12.60 25.87
CA ALA A 161 24.60 13.72 25.68
C ALA A 161 24.36 14.86 26.67
N GLN A 162 23.10 15.14 27.04
CA GLN A 162 22.79 16.11 28.09
C GLN A 162 23.33 15.68 29.46
N ARG A 163 23.14 14.41 29.84
CA ARG A 163 23.69 13.88 31.10
C ARG A 163 25.21 13.90 31.11
N ASP A 164 25.85 13.57 30.00
CA ASP A 164 27.31 13.62 29.88
C ASP A 164 27.82 15.07 30.00
N LEU A 165 27.12 16.05 29.39
CA LEU A 165 27.43 17.47 29.55
C LEU A 165 27.26 17.94 30.99
N GLU A 166 26.18 17.54 31.67
CA GLU A 166 25.96 17.86 33.10
C GLU A 166 27.07 17.28 33.98
N LEU A 167 27.43 16.00 33.79
CA LEU A 167 28.51 15.35 34.53
C LEU A 167 29.88 15.99 34.26
N LEU A 168 30.12 16.46 33.04
CA LEU A 168 31.34 17.16 32.67
C LEU A 168 31.38 18.57 33.24
N ASP A 169 30.25 19.29 33.27
CA ASP A 169 30.15 20.62 33.86
C ASP A 169 30.41 20.54 35.37
N ASP A 170 29.83 19.56 36.06
CA ASP A 170 30.06 19.31 37.49
C ASP A 170 31.54 18.97 37.77
N ARG A 171 32.13 18.05 37.00
CA ARG A 171 33.55 17.66 37.17
C ARG A 171 34.51 18.80 36.84
N ALA A 172 34.26 19.53 35.75
CA ALA A 172 35.09 20.67 35.36
C ALA A 172 34.95 21.81 36.36
N ALA A 173 33.75 22.08 36.88
CA ALA A 173 33.52 23.06 37.93
C ALA A 173 34.25 22.68 39.23
N ASP A 174 34.23 21.41 39.61
CA ASP A 174 34.96 20.92 40.79
C ASP A 174 36.48 20.96 40.60
N GLU A 175 37.01 20.54 39.44
CA GLU A 175 38.45 20.66 39.14
C GLU A 175 38.91 22.13 39.11
N ILE A 176 38.14 23.02 38.46
CA ILE A 176 38.42 24.45 38.43
C ILE A 176 38.35 25.02 39.84
N ARG A 177 37.33 24.67 40.64
CA ARG A 177 37.17 25.13 42.01
C ARG A 177 38.32 24.67 42.89
N GLN A 178 38.75 23.42 42.77
CA GLN A 178 39.85 22.86 43.53
C GLN A 178 41.19 23.50 43.12
N SER A 179 41.43 23.67 41.81
CA SER A 179 42.60 24.38 41.28
C SER A 179 42.63 25.85 41.73
N ILE A 180 41.48 26.53 41.76
CA ILE A 180 41.35 27.91 42.25
C ILE A 180 41.55 27.97 43.77
N LEU A 181 41.01 27.03 44.54
CA LEU A 181 41.20 26.98 45.99
C LEU A 181 42.64 26.64 46.39
N GLU A 182 43.33 25.76 45.66
CA GLU A 182 44.77 25.51 45.88
C GLU A 182 45.61 26.74 45.55
N SER A 183 45.31 27.41 44.44
CA SER A 183 46.03 28.64 44.07
C SER A 183 45.69 29.83 44.99
N LEU A 184 44.45 29.93 45.51
CA LEU A 184 44.01 30.91 46.52
C LEU A 184 44.47 30.57 47.94
N GLY A 185 44.63 29.29 48.30
CA GLY A 185 45.15 28.85 49.59
C GLY A 185 46.60 29.28 49.82
N GLY A 186 47.36 29.48 48.74
CA GLY A 186 48.69 30.09 48.77
C GLY A 186 48.72 31.62 48.76
N LEU A 187 47.57 32.30 48.72
CA LEU A 187 47.46 33.74 48.43
C LEU A 187 47.29 34.66 49.64
N GLN A 188 47.53 34.19 50.86
CA GLN A 188 47.38 35.03 52.06
C GLN A 188 48.38 36.20 52.19
N ALA A 189 49.25 36.51 51.21
CA ALA A 189 50.21 37.63 51.35
C ALA A 189 50.80 38.29 50.07
N SER A 190 50.18 38.29 48.87
CA SER A 190 50.89 38.87 47.69
C SER A 190 50.07 39.69 46.68
N ASN A 191 50.74 40.72 46.14
CA ASN A 191 50.32 41.79 45.23
C ASN A 191 49.38 41.41 44.05
N SER A 192 48.48 42.34 43.70
CA SER A 192 47.38 42.16 42.72
C SER A 192 47.79 41.90 41.27
N SER A 193 49.02 42.25 40.87
CA SER A 193 49.55 41.99 39.52
C SER A 193 49.89 40.52 39.30
N VAL A 194 50.43 39.85 40.32
CA VAL A 194 50.80 38.43 40.28
C VAL A 194 49.55 37.55 40.18
N LEU A 195 48.44 37.99 40.76
CA LEU A 195 47.15 37.31 40.72
C LEU A 195 46.57 37.26 39.29
N ARG A 196 46.66 38.36 38.53
CA ARG A 196 46.16 38.39 37.13
C ARG A 196 46.96 37.48 36.21
N GLU A 197 48.28 37.45 36.36
CA GLU A 197 49.15 36.62 35.52
C GLU A 197 48.89 35.11 35.79
N ARG A 198 48.70 34.73 37.05
CA ARG A 198 48.35 33.34 37.41
C ARG A 198 46.94 32.94 36.96
N LEU A 199 45.95 33.84 37.02
CA LEU A 199 44.61 33.58 36.46
C LEU A 199 44.68 33.33 34.95
N ARG A 200 45.47 34.13 34.23
CA ARG A 200 45.68 33.96 32.78
C ARG A 200 46.33 32.62 32.46
N GLN A 201 47.37 32.23 33.21
CA GLN A 201 48.01 30.92 33.07
C GLN A 201 47.07 29.75 33.39
N THR A 202 46.18 29.90 34.38
CA THR A 202 45.22 28.86 34.74
C THR A 202 44.21 28.64 33.62
N ILE A 203 43.71 29.72 33.00
CA ILE A 203 42.80 29.64 31.84
C ILE A 203 43.49 28.94 30.66
N ASP A 204 44.72 29.36 30.31
CA ASP A 204 45.44 28.79 29.16
C ASP A 204 45.85 27.33 29.37
N ASN A 205 46.20 26.94 30.60
CA ASN A 205 46.74 25.60 30.90
C ASN A 205 45.68 24.57 31.29
N VAL A 206 44.50 24.98 31.75
CA VAL A 206 43.46 24.03 32.22
C VAL A 206 42.27 23.97 31.26
N VAL A 207 41.71 25.13 30.90
CA VAL A 207 40.46 25.19 30.11
C VAL A 207 40.68 24.75 28.67
N ARG A 208 41.81 25.15 28.08
CA ARG A 208 42.15 24.85 26.68
C ARG A 208 42.38 23.36 26.39
N PRO A 209 43.16 22.61 27.18
CA PRO A 209 43.33 21.17 26.96
C PRO A 209 42.06 20.34 27.24
N LEU A 210 41.23 20.72 28.21
CA LEU A 210 39.94 20.07 28.47
C LEU A 210 39.00 20.16 27.24
N SER A 211 38.95 21.33 26.60
CA SER A 211 38.21 21.54 25.35
C SER A 211 38.68 20.59 24.23
N HIS A 212 39.99 20.37 24.09
CA HIS A 212 40.54 19.46 23.10
C HIS A 212 40.31 17.97 23.42
N GLN A 213 40.33 17.59 24.70
CA GLN A 213 40.02 16.21 25.11
C GLN A 213 38.55 15.86 24.88
N LEU A 214 37.63 16.80 25.11
CA LEU A 214 36.21 16.62 24.84
C LEU A 214 35.90 16.52 23.34
N ALA A 215 36.63 17.25 22.50
CA ALA A 215 36.46 17.18 21.04
C ALA A 215 37.01 15.88 20.42
N SER A 216 37.86 15.13 21.12
CA SER A 216 38.61 13.99 20.57
C SER A 216 38.11 12.61 21.00
N GLN A 217 37.06 12.50 21.83
CA GLN A 217 36.42 11.22 22.12
C GLN A 217 35.24 10.96 21.17
N PRO A 218 35.41 10.15 20.10
CA PRO A 218 34.29 9.71 19.30
C PRO A 218 33.45 8.70 20.10
N PRO A 219 32.11 8.85 20.16
CA PRO A 219 31.27 7.88 20.86
C PRO A 219 31.35 6.51 20.18
N VAL A 220 31.80 5.49 20.90
CA VAL A 220 31.79 4.09 20.46
C VAL A 220 30.37 3.56 20.58
N TRP A 221 29.57 3.73 19.53
CA TRP A 221 28.22 3.21 19.47
C TRP A 221 28.15 1.89 18.71
N THR A 222 27.56 0.87 19.34
CA THR A 222 27.23 -0.42 18.71
C THR A 222 25.72 -0.60 18.68
N PRO A 223 25.09 -0.72 17.50
CA PRO A 223 23.63 -0.84 17.40
C PRO A 223 23.15 -2.17 17.99
N PRO A 224 22.09 -2.16 18.83
CA PRO A 224 21.46 -3.39 19.28
C PRO A 224 20.78 -4.13 18.12
N PRO A 225 20.85 -5.48 18.06
CA PRO A 225 20.21 -6.27 17.02
C PRO A 225 18.69 -6.16 17.10
N ARG A 226 18.05 -5.77 15.98
CA ARG A 226 16.61 -5.51 15.91
C ARG A 226 15.82 -6.80 15.64
N PRO A 227 14.78 -7.13 16.43
CA PRO A 227 13.88 -8.24 16.11
C PRO A 227 13.01 -7.91 14.90
N ILE A 228 12.93 -8.84 13.94
CA ILE A 228 12.09 -8.73 12.75
C ILE A 228 10.69 -9.23 13.10
N GLU A 229 9.83 -8.34 13.63
CA GLU A 229 8.42 -8.68 13.85
C GLU A 229 7.60 -8.57 12.56
N THR A 230 6.84 -9.63 12.25
CA THR A 230 5.95 -9.70 11.10
C THR A 230 4.68 -8.89 11.36
N MET A 231 4.51 -7.75 10.69
CA MET A 231 3.43 -6.81 10.98
C MET A 231 2.21 -6.95 10.04
N GLY A 232 1.01 -6.86 10.64
CA GLY A 232 -0.29 -6.82 9.97
C GLY A 232 -0.65 -5.43 9.40
N VAL A 233 -1.62 -5.40 8.49
CA VAL A 233 -2.13 -4.17 7.85
C VAL A 233 -3.24 -3.55 8.71
N ASP A 234 -3.18 -2.24 8.97
CA ASP A 234 -4.26 -1.49 9.64
C ASP A 234 -5.41 -1.22 8.66
N TRP A 235 -6.31 -2.19 8.55
CA TRP A 235 -7.46 -2.16 7.65
C TRP A 235 -8.43 -0.99 7.89
N PRO A 236 -8.76 -0.62 9.15
CA PRO A 236 -9.57 0.57 9.42
C PRO A 236 -8.98 1.83 8.81
N LEU A 237 -7.67 2.04 8.96
CA LEU A 237 -7.00 3.19 8.38
C LEU A 237 -7.00 3.12 6.84
N ALA A 238 -6.69 1.97 6.26
CA ALA A 238 -6.70 1.77 4.82
C ALA A 238 -8.09 2.04 4.20
N ALA A 239 -9.17 1.59 4.86
CA ALA A 239 -10.54 1.87 4.44
C ALA A 239 -10.86 3.38 4.54
N ARG A 240 -10.45 4.03 5.63
CA ARG A 240 -10.63 5.48 5.83
C ARG A 240 -9.95 6.30 4.75
N GLU A 241 -8.72 5.95 4.39
CA GLU A 241 -7.97 6.66 3.35
C GLU A 241 -8.47 6.32 1.94
N GLY A 242 -8.92 5.08 1.69
CA GLY A 242 -9.47 4.65 0.41
C GLY A 242 -10.82 5.30 0.07
N LEU A 243 -11.60 5.67 1.09
CA LEU A 243 -12.88 6.37 0.94
C LEU A 243 -12.72 7.89 0.80
N ASP A 244 -11.50 8.43 0.82
CA ASP A 244 -11.30 9.86 0.65
C ASP A 244 -11.32 10.22 -0.86
N PRO A 245 -12.33 10.98 -1.34
CA PRO A 245 -12.43 11.37 -2.75
C PRO A 245 -11.24 12.22 -3.23
N ALA A 246 -10.51 12.87 -2.32
CA ALA A 246 -9.30 13.60 -2.67
C ALA A 246 -8.18 12.66 -3.17
N ARG A 247 -8.16 11.40 -2.73
CA ARG A 247 -7.13 10.43 -3.10
C ARG A 247 -7.47 9.60 -4.34
N ILE A 248 -8.72 9.63 -4.78
CA ILE A 248 -9.17 8.93 -5.99
C ILE A 248 -8.79 9.76 -7.21
N HIS A 249 -7.96 9.21 -8.09
CA HIS A 249 -7.59 9.88 -9.33
C HIS A 249 -8.73 9.77 -10.35
N PRO A 250 -9.25 10.89 -10.87
CA PRO A 250 -10.46 10.91 -11.70
C PRO A 250 -10.30 10.22 -13.06
N VAL A 251 -9.07 9.97 -13.50
CA VAL A 251 -8.77 9.27 -14.76
C VAL A 251 -8.66 7.75 -14.57
N ILE A 252 -8.23 7.29 -13.39
CA ILE A 252 -7.98 5.85 -13.16
C ILE A 252 -9.28 5.06 -13.18
N VAL A 253 -10.35 5.60 -12.60
CA VAL A 253 -11.65 4.91 -12.53
C VAL A 253 -12.24 4.69 -13.93
N PRO A 254 -12.38 5.71 -14.82
CA PRO A 254 -12.79 5.50 -16.20
C PRO A 254 -11.91 4.52 -16.98
N LEU A 255 -10.59 4.57 -16.80
CA LEU A 255 -9.67 3.61 -17.46
C LEU A 255 -9.91 2.17 -16.99
N LEU A 256 -10.15 1.96 -15.69
CA LEU A 256 -10.51 0.65 -15.16
C LEU A 256 -11.87 0.17 -15.70
N LEU A 257 -12.85 1.07 -15.82
CA LEU A 257 -14.14 0.74 -16.43
C LEU A 257 -13.97 0.34 -17.90
N ILE A 258 -13.20 1.11 -18.69
CA ILE A 258 -12.85 0.75 -20.08
C ILE A 258 -12.25 -0.65 -20.09
N TRP A 259 -11.22 -0.89 -19.27
CA TRP A 259 -10.52 -2.16 -19.22
C TRP A 259 -11.44 -3.34 -18.87
N PHE A 260 -12.33 -3.16 -17.89
CA PHE A 260 -13.23 -4.22 -17.43
C PHE A 260 -14.43 -4.45 -18.37
N GLY A 261 -14.93 -3.41 -19.03
CA GLY A 261 -16.06 -3.54 -19.97
C GLY A 261 -15.65 -3.94 -21.38
N LEU A 262 -14.42 -3.62 -21.81
CA LEU A 262 -13.96 -3.84 -23.18
C LEU A 262 -14.08 -5.31 -23.64
N PRO A 263 -13.68 -6.33 -22.85
CA PRO A 263 -13.83 -7.73 -23.27
C PRO A 263 -15.28 -8.12 -23.55
N ILE A 264 -16.21 -7.62 -22.72
CA ILE A 264 -17.66 -7.88 -22.86
C ILE A 264 -18.19 -7.21 -24.12
N HIS A 265 -17.86 -5.93 -24.32
CA HIS A 265 -18.33 -5.19 -25.48
C HIS A 265 -17.76 -5.73 -26.79
N LEU A 266 -16.48 -6.11 -26.80
CA LEU A 266 -15.82 -6.65 -27.98
C LEU A 266 -16.36 -8.03 -28.38
N SER A 267 -16.60 -8.90 -27.40
CA SER A 267 -17.08 -10.27 -27.65
C SER A 267 -18.56 -10.37 -27.99
N ARG A 268 -19.43 -9.58 -27.32
CA ARG A 268 -20.89 -9.67 -27.52
C ARG A 268 -21.42 -8.77 -28.63
N TYR A 269 -20.80 -7.61 -28.84
CA TYR A 269 -21.33 -6.57 -29.74
C TYR A 269 -20.35 -6.15 -30.86
N GLY A 270 -19.12 -6.69 -30.83
CA GLY A 270 -18.10 -6.47 -31.85
C GLY A 270 -17.31 -5.15 -31.72
N PRO A 271 -16.31 -4.95 -32.60
CA PRO A 271 -15.41 -3.79 -32.58
C PRO A 271 -16.09 -2.40 -32.62
N PRO A 272 -17.13 -2.14 -33.44
CA PRO A 272 -17.68 -0.79 -33.54
C PRO A 272 -18.38 -0.35 -32.24
N VAL A 273 -19.11 -1.27 -31.59
CA VAL A 273 -19.76 -0.99 -30.30
C VAL A 273 -18.72 -0.82 -29.19
N ALA A 274 -17.68 -1.65 -29.17
CA ALA A 274 -16.56 -1.50 -28.26
C ALA A 274 -15.88 -0.13 -28.40
N ALA A 275 -15.64 0.35 -29.63
CA ALA A 275 -15.05 1.67 -29.88
C ALA A 275 -15.95 2.82 -29.36
N ARG A 276 -17.27 2.72 -29.58
CA ARG A 276 -18.23 3.70 -29.03
C ARG A 276 -18.25 3.68 -27.50
N TYR A 277 -18.23 2.50 -26.89
CA TYR A 277 -18.10 2.35 -25.43
C TYR A 277 -16.85 3.06 -24.89
N VAL A 278 -15.68 2.84 -25.50
CA VAL A 278 -14.45 3.53 -25.11
C VAL A 278 -14.59 5.05 -25.27
N ALA A 279 -15.14 5.52 -26.40
CA ALA A 279 -15.33 6.94 -26.67
C ALA A 279 -16.25 7.60 -25.61
N THR A 280 -17.36 6.97 -25.25
CA THR A 280 -18.24 7.49 -24.19
C THR A 280 -17.54 7.60 -22.85
N LEU A 281 -16.76 6.59 -22.45
CA LEU A 281 -16.03 6.63 -21.19
C LEU A 281 -14.94 7.70 -21.15
N ILE A 282 -14.27 7.96 -22.28
CA ILE A 282 -13.32 9.08 -22.39
C ILE A 282 -14.04 10.42 -22.22
N VAL A 283 -15.20 10.60 -22.84
CA VAL A 283 -16.02 11.83 -22.73
C VAL A 283 -16.55 12.06 -21.30
N VAL A 284 -16.70 11.00 -20.49
CA VAL A 284 -17.16 11.07 -19.10
C VAL A 284 -16.04 11.43 -18.12
N ILE A 285 -14.75 11.41 -18.51
CA ILE A 285 -13.62 11.78 -17.64
C ILE A 285 -13.77 13.20 -17.02
N PRO A 286 -14.11 14.26 -17.78
CA PRO A 286 -14.39 15.58 -17.21
C PRO A 286 -15.53 15.58 -16.19
N ALA A 287 -16.57 14.77 -16.40
CA ALA A 287 -17.69 14.63 -15.47
C ALA A 287 -17.22 14.01 -14.15
N PHE A 288 -16.39 12.95 -14.18
CA PHE A 288 -15.74 12.41 -12.98
C PHE A 288 -14.90 13.46 -12.25
N TRP A 289 -14.23 14.34 -13.00
CA TRP A 289 -13.46 15.44 -12.43
C TRP A 289 -14.33 16.45 -11.66
N LEU A 290 -15.48 16.82 -12.24
CA LEU A 290 -16.47 17.71 -11.61
C LEU A 290 -17.11 17.05 -10.38
N VAL A 291 -17.51 15.79 -10.48
CA VAL A 291 -18.09 15.01 -9.38
C VAL A 291 -17.08 14.88 -8.23
N ARG A 292 -15.82 14.58 -8.54
CA ARG A 292 -14.75 14.55 -7.52
C ARG A 292 -14.61 15.91 -6.83
N ARG A 293 -14.57 17.01 -7.59
CA ARG A 293 -14.45 18.36 -7.03
C ARG A 293 -15.64 18.73 -6.14
N ALA A 294 -16.85 18.38 -6.56
CA ALA A 294 -18.05 18.54 -5.75
C ALA A 294 -18.02 17.67 -4.49
N GLY A 295 -17.62 16.41 -4.61
CA GLY A 295 -17.47 15.47 -3.50
C GLY A 295 -16.48 15.94 -2.44
N ILE A 296 -15.31 16.45 -2.85
CA ILE A 296 -14.32 17.04 -1.93
C ILE A 296 -14.92 18.22 -1.17
N ARG A 297 -15.61 19.13 -1.85
CA ARG A 297 -16.26 20.29 -1.21
C ARG A 297 -17.34 19.87 -0.21
N LEU A 298 -18.19 18.91 -0.59
CA LEU A 298 -19.31 18.44 0.23
C LEU A 298 -18.85 17.63 1.45
N THR A 299 -17.68 17.00 1.39
CA THR A 299 -17.18 16.10 2.44
C THR A 299 -16.00 16.68 3.23
N ALA A 300 -15.51 17.87 2.88
CA ALA A 300 -14.36 18.52 3.55
C ALA A 300 -14.52 18.64 5.07
N HIS A 301 -15.74 18.91 5.54
CA HIS A 301 -16.04 19.14 6.96
C HIS A 301 -16.89 18.03 7.61
N ARG A 302 -17.12 16.91 6.91
CA ARG A 302 -17.98 15.84 7.41
C ARG A 302 -17.20 14.63 7.88
N GLY A 303 -17.77 13.89 8.84
CA GLY A 303 -17.19 12.67 9.40
C GLY A 303 -17.07 11.52 8.40
N LEU A 304 -16.41 10.44 8.83
CA LEU A 304 -16.12 9.25 8.00
C LEU A 304 -17.39 8.66 7.34
N GLY A 305 -18.49 8.58 8.08
CA GLY A 305 -19.74 8.02 7.57
C GLY A 305 -20.29 8.79 6.37
N ALA A 306 -20.19 10.12 6.38
CA ALA A 306 -20.60 10.95 5.25
C ALA A 306 -19.70 10.77 4.03
N LYS A 307 -18.38 10.60 4.24
CA LYS A 307 -17.43 10.28 3.16
C LYS A 307 -17.74 8.91 2.54
N ALA A 308 -17.97 7.90 3.39
CA ALA A 308 -18.35 6.56 2.95
C ALA A 308 -19.66 6.56 2.15
N MET A 309 -20.69 7.23 2.66
CA MET A 309 -21.99 7.33 1.99
C MET A 309 -21.89 8.11 0.67
N ALA A 310 -21.13 9.21 0.63
CA ALA A 310 -20.88 9.95 -0.60
C ALA A 310 -20.13 9.10 -1.64
N PHE A 311 -19.17 8.28 -1.22
CA PHE A 311 -18.47 7.35 -2.09
C PHE A 311 -19.41 6.28 -2.64
N VAL A 312 -20.20 5.63 -1.78
CA VAL A 312 -21.19 4.62 -2.20
C VAL A 312 -22.19 5.23 -3.18
N MET A 313 -22.73 6.41 -2.88
CA MET A 313 -23.63 7.12 -3.78
C MET A 313 -22.97 7.49 -5.10
N ALA A 314 -21.70 7.94 -5.09
CA ALA A 314 -20.96 8.23 -6.32
C ALA A 314 -20.73 6.97 -7.17
N VAL A 315 -20.46 5.82 -6.54
CA VAL A 315 -20.33 4.53 -7.22
C VAL A 315 -21.67 4.08 -7.81
N LEU A 316 -22.77 4.20 -7.05
CA LEU A 316 -24.12 3.85 -7.51
C LEU A 316 -24.57 4.75 -8.68
N VAL A 317 -24.44 6.07 -8.54
CA VAL A 317 -24.78 7.02 -9.60
C VAL A 317 -23.87 6.83 -10.80
N GLY A 318 -22.57 6.64 -10.59
CA GLY A 318 -21.62 6.35 -11.67
C GLY A 318 -21.96 5.06 -12.41
N GLY A 319 -22.32 4.00 -11.69
CA GLY A 319 -22.78 2.74 -12.26
C GLY A 319 -24.10 2.89 -13.02
N ALA A 320 -25.06 3.65 -12.49
CA ALA A 320 -26.33 3.94 -13.15
C ALA A 320 -26.14 4.76 -14.44
N VAL A 321 -25.32 5.82 -14.40
CA VAL A 321 -24.98 6.62 -15.58
C VAL A 321 -24.26 5.77 -16.62
N LEU A 322 -23.37 4.87 -16.20
CA LEU A 322 -22.70 3.92 -17.10
C LEU A 322 -23.70 2.95 -17.73
N GLY A 323 -24.63 2.40 -16.95
CA GLY A 323 -25.70 1.53 -17.44
C GLY A 323 -26.61 2.23 -18.43
N LEU A 324 -27.00 3.47 -18.14
CA LEU A 324 -27.78 4.32 -19.06
C LEU A 324 -26.99 4.71 -20.32
N ALA A 325 -25.70 4.96 -20.20
CA ALA A 325 -24.83 5.25 -21.35
C ALA A 325 -24.63 4.01 -22.24
N THR A 326 -24.80 2.80 -21.69
CA THR A 326 -24.66 1.55 -22.43
C THR A 326 -25.98 1.01 -22.99
N LEU A 327 -27.12 1.51 -22.53
CA LEU A 327 -28.46 1.18 -23.02
C LEU A 327 -28.67 1.33 -24.54
N PRO A 328 -28.18 2.39 -25.21
CA PRO A 328 -28.29 2.53 -26.66
C PRO A 328 -27.59 1.39 -27.42
N TYR A 329 -26.54 0.81 -26.82
CA TYR A 329 -25.79 -0.30 -27.43
C TYR A 329 -26.45 -1.66 -27.21
N MET A 330 -27.29 -1.79 -26.18
CA MET A 330 -28.04 -3.03 -25.95
C MET A 330 -29.18 -3.22 -26.97
N GLN A 331 -29.52 -2.18 -27.74
CA GLN A 331 -30.49 -2.26 -28.84
C GLN A 331 -29.86 -2.81 -30.13
N ASP A 332 -28.53 -2.78 -30.26
CA ASP A 332 -27.84 -3.43 -31.37
C ASP A 332 -27.94 -4.95 -31.18
N GLN A 333 -28.36 -5.68 -32.21
CA GLN A 333 -28.51 -7.14 -32.11
C GLN A 333 -27.16 -7.77 -31.75
N PRO A 334 -27.10 -8.62 -30.69
CA PRO A 334 -25.88 -9.33 -30.36
C PRO A 334 -25.47 -10.17 -31.55
N ILE A 335 -24.16 -10.20 -31.83
CA ILE A 335 -23.62 -11.05 -32.89
C ILE A 335 -23.87 -12.50 -32.44
N PRO A 336 -24.53 -13.35 -33.26
CA PRO A 336 -24.63 -14.76 -32.93
C PRO A 336 -23.21 -15.33 -32.85
N LEU A 337 -22.84 -15.81 -31.66
CA LEU A 337 -21.55 -16.42 -31.38
C LEU A 337 -21.44 -17.81 -32.02
#